data_AF-A0A504BTL4-F1
#
_entry.id   AF-A0A504BTL4-F1
#
_cell.length_a   1.000
_cell.length_b   1.000
_cell.length_c   1.000
_cell.angle_alpha   90.00
_cell.angle_beta   90.00
_cell.angle_gamma   90.00
#
_symmetry.space_group_name_H-M   'P 1'
#
loop_
_entity.id
_entity.type
_entity.pdbx_description
1 polymer ?
#
loop_
_entity_poly.entity_id
_entity_poly.type
_entity_poly.pdbx_seq_one_letter_code
_entity_poly.pdbx_strand_id
1 'polypeptide(L)'
;MPKFTLESTYHLPVYRHRTYDAATPAEACRQAVEDDDWSAEKFDHETAGETYITGIWSGADAAYRAESITVPSQFHETIQRKAAHFQELFDQLVYVAEPIGLSRVNFERWLPKAIVVIEKAKAIIEERRDPDELTEPPGS
;
A
#
# COMPACT_ATOMS: atom_id res chain seq x y z
N MET A 1 23.10 2.77 -22.60
CA MET A 1 22.07 2.22 -21.69
C MET A 1 21.22 3.36 -21.17
N PRO A 2 19.89 3.21 -21.06
CA PRO A 2 19.06 4.23 -20.41
C PRO A 2 19.48 4.38 -18.93
N LYS A 3 19.35 5.59 -18.39
CA LYS A 3 19.60 5.89 -16.97
C LYS A 3 18.29 6.27 -16.31
N PHE A 4 18.14 5.88 -15.05
CA PHE A 4 17.00 6.26 -14.22
C PHE A 4 17.52 6.78 -12.89
N THR A 5 16.85 7.80 -12.38
CA THR A 5 17.01 8.26 -11.00
C THR A 5 15.86 7.68 -10.19
N LEU A 6 16.15 7.04 -9.07
CA LEU A 6 15.15 6.47 -8.16
C LEU A 6 15.23 7.17 -6.81
N GLU A 7 14.08 7.40 -6.21
CA GLU A 7 13.94 7.77 -4.80
C GLU A 7 13.42 6.55 -4.04
N SER A 8 14.25 6.07 -3.11
CA SER A 8 13.91 4.99 -2.19
C SER A 8 13.82 5.53 -0.78
N THR A 9 12.82 5.09 -0.03
CA THR A 9 12.60 5.46 1.36
C THR A 9 12.15 4.24 2.18
N TYR A 10 12.04 4.42 3.49
CA TYR A 10 11.44 3.46 4.40
C TYR A 10 10.78 4.22 5.56
N HIS A 11 9.78 3.62 6.20
CA HIS A 11 9.19 4.20 7.41
C HIS A 11 10.12 3.98 8.60
N LEU A 12 10.52 5.06 9.27
CA LEU A 12 11.28 5.01 10.51
C LEU A 12 10.34 5.33 11.68
N PRO A 13 9.96 4.34 12.51
CA PRO A 13 9.11 4.60 13.66
C PRO A 13 9.80 5.55 14.65
N VAL A 14 8.98 6.43 15.22
CA VAL A 14 9.38 7.34 16.28
C VAL A 14 8.47 7.09 17.47
N TYR A 15 9.05 6.87 18.64
CA TYR A 15 8.31 6.59 19.86
C TYR A 15 8.76 7.50 21.01
N ARG A 16 7.90 7.61 22.02
CA ARG A 16 8.19 8.28 23.29
C ARG A 16 7.62 7.45 24.43
N HIS A 17 8.22 7.57 25.61
CA HIS A 17 7.66 7.00 26.85
C HIS A 17 7.26 8.14 27.77
N ARG A 18 5.98 8.15 28.19
CA ARG A 18 5.43 9.13 29.14
C ARG A 18 4.44 8.44 30.07
N THR A 19 4.32 8.97 31.28
CA THR A 19 3.36 8.51 32.28
C THR A 19 2.16 9.46 32.31
N TYR A 20 0.96 8.91 32.37
CA TYR A 20 -0.30 9.66 32.41
C TYR A 20 -1.12 9.19 33.61
N ASP A 21 -1.63 10.15 34.39
CA ASP A 21 -2.59 9.88 35.45
C ASP A 21 -3.98 9.74 34.85
N ALA A 22 -4.55 8.54 34.93
CA ALA A 22 -5.86 8.23 34.37
C ALA A 22 -6.56 7.15 35.19
N ALA A 23 -7.90 7.16 35.21
CA ALA A 23 -8.67 6.15 35.92
C ALA A 23 -8.70 4.81 35.18
N THR A 24 -8.46 4.81 33.87
CA THR A 24 -8.46 3.60 33.02
C THR A 24 -7.36 3.61 31.97
N PRO A 25 -6.91 2.45 31.47
CA PRO A 25 -5.98 2.38 30.35
C PRO A 25 -6.48 3.11 29.10
N ALA A 26 -7.77 3.02 28.78
CA ALA A 26 -8.34 3.70 27.62
C ALA A 26 -8.29 5.24 27.74
N GLU A 27 -8.46 5.76 28.95
CA GLU A 27 -8.28 7.20 29.23
C GLU A 27 -6.81 7.61 29.10
N ALA A 28 -5.86 6.85 29.66
CA ALA A 28 -4.43 7.11 29.47
C ALA A 28 -4.03 7.09 27.98
N CYS A 29 -4.55 6.14 27.19
CA CYS A 29 -4.30 6.08 25.75
C CYS A 29 -4.85 7.31 25.01
N ARG A 30 -6.03 7.81 25.38
CA ARG A 30 -6.59 9.04 24.79
C ARG A 30 -5.72 10.25 25.11
N GLN A 31 -5.33 10.41 26.37
CA GLN A 31 -4.39 11.48 26.77
C GLN A 31 -3.08 11.39 25.97
N ALA A 32 -2.54 10.18 25.79
CA ALA A 32 -1.30 9.98 25.06
C ALA A 32 -1.37 10.29 23.55
N VAL A 33 -2.55 10.13 22.93
CA VAL A 33 -2.79 10.49 21.53
C VAL A 33 -3.01 12.00 21.36
N GLU A 34 -3.63 12.65 22.35
CA GLU A 34 -3.89 14.09 22.35
C GLU A 34 -2.66 14.94 22.73
N ASP A 35 -1.69 14.37 23.45
CA ASP A 35 -0.44 15.02 23.82
C ASP A 35 0.45 15.27 22.58
N ASP A 36 0.72 16.53 22.26
CA ASP A 36 1.51 16.96 21.11
C ASP A 36 3.02 17.18 21.42
N ASP A 37 3.45 16.97 22.67
CA ASP A 37 4.82 17.17 23.11
C ASP A 37 5.73 15.96 22.80
N TRP A 38 6.36 16.00 21.64
CA TRP A 38 7.31 14.99 21.17
C TRP A 38 8.77 15.27 21.57
N SER A 39 9.03 16.14 22.54
CA SER A 39 10.41 16.51 22.93
C SER A 39 11.28 15.34 23.41
N ALA A 40 10.67 14.26 23.91
CA ALA A 40 11.34 13.04 24.37
C ALA A 40 11.34 11.90 23.33
N GLU A 41 11.17 12.22 22.05
CA GLU A 41 11.11 11.24 20.97
C GLU A 41 12.42 10.47 20.78
N LYS A 42 12.27 9.23 20.30
CA LYS A 42 13.36 8.33 19.95
C LYS A 42 13.04 7.65 18.64
N PHE A 43 14.02 7.61 17.75
CA PHE A 43 13.95 6.85 16.50
C PHE A 43 14.20 5.37 16.77
N ASP A 44 13.34 4.51 16.24
CA ASP A 44 13.51 3.07 16.29
C ASP A 44 14.09 2.56 14.97
N HIS A 45 15.42 2.47 14.92
CA HIS A 45 16.12 1.92 13.77
C HIS A 45 16.07 0.38 13.70
N GLU A 46 15.74 -0.30 14.81
CA GLU A 46 15.68 -1.76 14.87
C GLU A 46 14.40 -2.29 14.23
N THR A 47 13.31 -1.51 14.30
CA THR A 47 12.03 -1.85 13.68
C THR A 47 11.70 -0.97 12.47
N ALA A 48 12.71 -0.45 11.77
CA ALA A 48 12.50 0.28 10.53
C ALA A 48 11.73 -0.60 9.51
N GLY A 49 10.82 0.03 8.78
CA GLY A 49 10.04 -0.62 7.74
C GLY A 49 10.88 -1.07 6.54
N GLU A 50 10.24 -1.75 5.60
CA GLU A 50 10.91 -2.15 4.36
C GLU A 50 11.29 -0.93 3.49
N THR A 51 12.30 -1.10 2.65
CA THR A 51 12.65 -0.08 1.65
C THR A 51 11.73 -0.20 0.44
N TYR A 52 11.12 0.93 0.05
CA TYR A 52 10.22 1.02 -1.09
C TYR A 52 10.53 2.25 -1.94
N ILE A 53 9.96 2.30 -3.15
CA ILE A 53 10.20 3.37 -4.12
C ILE A 53 9.04 4.38 -4.07
N THR A 54 9.36 5.66 -3.93
CA THR A 54 8.40 6.78 -3.95
C THR A 54 8.48 7.59 -5.24
N GLY A 55 9.60 7.49 -5.98
CA GLY A 55 9.80 8.26 -7.19
C GLY A 55 10.76 7.61 -8.16
N ILE A 56 10.48 7.77 -9.45
CA ILE A 56 11.34 7.33 -10.54
C ILE A 56 11.29 8.35 -11.68
N TRP A 57 12.44 8.66 -12.27
CA TRP A 57 12.59 9.61 -13.36
C TRP A 57 13.55 9.07 -14.43
N SER A 58 13.31 9.45 -15.68
CA SER A 58 14.26 9.16 -16.76
C SER A 58 15.43 10.14 -16.73
N GLY A 59 16.65 9.62 -16.83
CA GLY A 59 17.88 10.41 -16.82
C GLY A 59 18.68 10.31 -15.52
N ALA A 60 19.90 10.86 -15.55
CA ALA A 60 20.75 11.02 -14.37
C ALA A 60 20.38 12.31 -13.64
N ASP A 61 20.41 12.27 -12.31
CA ASP A 61 20.15 13.42 -11.43
C ASP A 61 18.83 14.14 -11.75
N ALA A 62 17.81 13.35 -12.11
CA ALA A 62 16.54 13.82 -12.66
C ALA A 62 15.43 14.00 -11.61
N ALA A 63 15.67 13.58 -10.36
CA ALA A 63 14.73 13.73 -9.26
C ALA A 63 14.24 15.18 -9.15
N TYR A 64 12.92 15.37 -9.18
CA TYR A 64 12.26 16.68 -9.12
C TYR A 64 12.62 17.68 -10.24
N ARG A 65 13.32 17.21 -11.29
CA ARG A 65 13.72 18.02 -12.46
C ARG A 65 13.11 17.54 -13.76
N ALA A 66 12.74 16.27 -13.82
CA ALA A 66 12.01 15.67 -14.93
C ALA A 66 10.60 15.24 -14.49
N GLU A 67 9.77 14.86 -15.45
CA GLU A 67 8.49 14.21 -15.18
C GLU A 67 8.71 12.86 -14.50
N SER A 68 7.96 12.61 -13.43
CA SER A 68 8.00 11.34 -12.71
C SER A 68 7.28 10.25 -13.49
N ILE A 69 7.90 9.09 -13.59
CA ILE A 69 7.25 7.88 -14.09
C ILE A 69 6.44 7.26 -12.94
N THR A 70 5.29 6.64 -13.26
CA THR A 70 4.52 5.91 -12.26
C THR A 70 5.32 4.73 -11.72
N VAL A 71 5.47 4.65 -10.40
CA VAL A 71 6.12 3.53 -9.73
C VAL A 71 5.19 2.30 -9.85
N PRO A 72 5.67 1.16 -10.38
CA PRO A 72 4.88 -0.06 -10.39
C PRO A 72 4.55 -0.53 -8.97
N SER A 73 3.31 -0.97 -8.75
CA SER A 73 2.75 -1.25 -7.41
C SER A 73 3.56 -2.25 -6.59
N GLN A 74 4.19 -3.22 -7.24
CA GLN A 74 5.09 -4.21 -6.62
C GLN A 74 6.33 -3.62 -5.91
N PHE A 75 6.66 -2.35 -6.15
CA PHE A 75 7.76 -1.63 -5.51
C PHE A 75 7.30 -0.62 -4.44
N HIS A 76 5.99 -0.51 -4.21
CA HIS A 76 5.47 0.20 -3.04
C HIS A 76 5.60 -0.67 -1.78
N GLU A 77 5.54 -0.04 -0.62
CA GLU A 77 5.49 -0.74 0.66
C GLU A 77 4.30 -1.71 0.71
N THR A 78 4.50 -2.89 1.30
CA THR A 78 3.51 -3.94 1.48
C THR A 78 2.25 -3.44 2.18
N ILE A 79 2.37 -2.58 3.19
CA ILE A 79 1.19 -1.98 3.86
C ILE A 79 0.40 -1.11 2.88
N GLN A 80 1.07 -0.27 2.09
CA GLN A 80 0.42 0.56 1.08
C GLN A 80 -0.20 -0.29 -0.04
N ARG A 81 0.47 -1.37 -0.45
CA ARG A 81 -0.07 -2.35 -1.41
C ARG A 81 -1.34 -3.00 -0.88
N LYS A 82 -1.36 -3.42 0.39
CA LYS A 82 -2.56 -3.96 1.06
C LYS A 82 -3.69 -2.94 1.10
N ALA A 83 -3.39 -1.70 1.50
CA ALA A 83 -4.39 -0.63 1.59
C ALA A 83 -4.99 -0.26 0.23
N ALA A 84 -4.15 -0.11 -0.80
CA ALA A 84 -4.60 0.17 -2.16
C ALA A 84 -5.43 -0.99 -2.73
N HIS A 85 -4.99 -2.24 -2.48
CA HIS A 85 -5.67 -3.43 -2.98
C HIS A 85 -6.99 -3.75 -2.24
N PHE A 86 -7.18 -3.22 -1.03
CA PHE A 86 -8.39 -3.43 -0.24
C PHE A 86 -9.65 -2.96 -0.99
N GLN A 87 -9.58 -1.81 -1.67
CA GLN A 87 -10.71 -1.30 -2.45
C GLN A 87 -11.04 -2.24 -3.63
N GLU A 88 -10.02 -2.73 -4.35
CA GLU A 88 -10.22 -3.67 -5.47
C GLU A 88 -10.92 -4.96 -5.01
N LEU A 89 -10.50 -5.52 -3.87
CA LEU A 89 -11.13 -6.69 -3.25
C LEU A 89 -12.58 -6.39 -2.82
N PHE A 90 -12.79 -5.26 -2.16
CA PHE A 90 -14.11 -4.84 -1.70
C PHE A 90 -15.09 -4.69 -2.87
N ASP A 91 -14.66 -4.09 -3.97
CA ASP A 91 -15.49 -3.92 -5.17
C ASP A 91 -15.90 -5.27 -5.77
N GLN A 92 -15.01 -6.28 -5.78
CA GLN A 92 -15.37 -7.64 -6.21
C GLN A 92 -16.40 -8.29 -5.29
N LEU A 93 -16.29 -8.08 -3.98
CA LEU A 93 -17.22 -8.61 -2.99
C LEU A 93 -18.60 -7.94 -3.11
N VAL A 94 -18.63 -6.62 -3.26
CA VAL A 94 -19.88 -5.87 -3.48
C VAL A 94 -20.56 -6.34 -4.75
N TYR A 95 -19.82 -6.51 -5.84
CA TYR A 95 -20.38 -6.94 -7.12
C TYR A 95 -21.09 -8.30 -7.05
N VAL A 96 -20.56 -9.26 -6.28
CA VAL A 96 -21.16 -10.60 -6.17
C VAL A 96 -22.24 -10.70 -5.09
N ALA A 97 -22.26 -9.76 -4.13
CA ALA A 97 -23.18 -9.72 -3.00
C ALA A 97 -24.58 -9.18 -3.38
N GLU A 98 -25.14 -9.65 -4.50
CA GLU A 98 -26.48 -9.28 -4.96
C GLU A 98 -27.56 -10.09 -4.24
N PRO A 99 -28.71 -9.51 -3.83
CA PRO A 99 -29.76 -10.21 -3.08
C PRO A 99 -30.31 -11.48 -3.74
N ILE A 100 -30.34 -11.51 -5.08
CA ILE A 100 -30.76 -12.66 -5.89
C ILE A 100 -29.57 -13.42 -6.51
N GLY A 101 -28.35 -13.02 -6.17
CA GLY A 101 -27.11 -13.48 -6.78
C GLY A 101 -26.88 -12.94 -8.20
N LEU A 102 -25.72 -13.31 -8.77
CA LEU A 102 -25.39 -12.97 -10.14
C LEU A 102 -26.11 -13.88 -11.14
N SER A 103 -26.57 -13.30 -12.25
CA SER A 103 -26.93 -14.09 -13.43
C SER A 103 -25.71 -14.85 -13.95
N ARG A 104 -25.92 -15.98 -14.64
CA ARG A 104 -24.83 -16.76 -15.23
C ARG A 104 -23.89 -15.92 -16.11
N VAL A 105 -24.45 -15.03 -16.93
CA VAL A 105 -23.68 -14.15 -17.81
C VAL A 105 -22.81 -13.16 -17.02
N ASN A 106 -23.35 -12.58 -15.93
CA ASN A 106 -22.59 -11.66 -15.09
C ASN A 106 -21.50 -12.40 -14.30
N PHE A 107 -21.80 -13.60 -13.81
CA PHE A 107 -20.83 -14.45 -13.13
C PHE A 107 -19.65 -14.83 -14.04
N GLU A 108 -19.93 -15.27 -15.27
CA GLU A 108 -18.89 -15.63 -16.26
C GLU A 108 -18.00 -14.42 -16.62
N ARG A 109 -18.53 -13.20 -16.59
CA ARG A 109 -17.75 -11.96 -16.80
C ARG A 109 -16.95 -11.51 -15.59
N TRP A 110 -17.47 -11.78 -14.39
CA TRP A 110 -16.86 -11.37 -13.13
C TRP A 110 -15.73 -12.30 -12.68
N LEU A 111 -15.93 -13.61 -12.80
CA LEU A 111 -15.02 -14.61 -12.25
C LEU A 111 -13.55 -14.41 -12.70
N PRO A 112 -13.24 -14.14 -13.98
CA PRO A 112 -11.85 -13.89 -14.39
C PRO A 112 -11.23 -12.67 -13.70
N LYS A 113 -11.99 -11.59 -13.51
CA LYS A 113 -11.52 -10.37 -12.81
C LYS A 113 -11.28 -10.66 -11.33
N ALA A 114 -12.21 -11.36 -10.69
CA ALA A 114 -12.08 -11.75 -9.30
C ALA A 114 -10.84 -12.63 -9.07
N ILE A 115 -10.54 -13.57 -9.98
CA ILE A 115 -9.35 -14.41 -9.91
C ILE A 115 -8.07 -13.56 -9.96
N VAL A 116 -7.97 -12.60 -10.87
CA VAL A 116 -6.79 -11.71 -10.96
C VAL A 116 -6.59 -10.91 -9.67
N VAL A 117 -7.66 -10.31 -9.14
CA VAL A 117 -7.62 -9.56 -7.87
C VAL A 117 -7.22 -10.47 -6.70
N ILE A 118 -7.70 -11.71 -6.66
CA ILE A 118 -7.33 -12.69 -5.64
C ILE A 118 -5.85 -13.10 -5.76
N GLU A 119 -5.34 -13.34 -6.97
CA GLU A 119 -3.93 -13.71 -7.17
C GLU A 119 -3.00 -12.55 -6.79
N LYS A 120 -3.36 -11.30 -7.10
CA LYS A 120 -2.63 -10.12 -6.62
C LYS A 120 -2.66 -10.02 -5.09
N ALA A 121 -3.81 -10.28 -4.46
CA ALA A 121 -3.91 -10.30 -2.99
C ALA A 121 -3.00 -11.37 -2.37
N LYS A 122 -2.97 -12.59 -2.94
CA LYS A 122 -2.06 -13.66 -2.50
C LYS A 122 -0.61 -13.24 -2.61
N ALA A 123 -0.22 -12.65 -3.74
CA ALA A 123 1.13 -12.16 -3.95
C ALA A 123 1.52 -11.11 -2.90
N ILE A 124 0.65 -10.14 -2.60
CA ILE A 124 0.89 -9.12 -1.57
C ILE A 124 1.02 -9.75 -0.17
N ILE A 125 0.16 -10.72 0.18
CA ILE A 125 0.21 -11.42 1.48
C ILE A 125 1.52 -12.20 1.65
N GLU A 126 2.01 -12.80 0.57
CA GLU A 126 3.26 -13.56 0.53
C GLU A 126 4.49 -12.67 0.27
N GLU A 127 4.33 -11.35 0.25
CA GLU A 127 5.39 -10.36 -0.02
C GLU A 127 6.09 -10.59 -1.37
N ARG A 128 5.39 -11.21 -2.33
CA ARG A 128 5.88 -11.45 -3.70
C ARG A 128 5.51 -10.29 -4.61
N ARG A 129 6.16 -10.24 -5.77
CA ARG A 129 5.81 -9.32 -6.87
C ARG A 129 4.36 -9.56 -7.31
N ASP A 130 3.65 -8.46 -7.62
CA ASP A 130 2.33 -8.54 -8.24
C ASP A 130 2.39 -9.36 -9.55
N PRO A 131 1.33 -10.11 -9.90
CA PRO A 131 1.22 -10.73 -11.22
C PRO A 131 1.36 -9.65 -12.31
N ASP A 132 2.02 -9.98 -13.43
CA ASP A 132 2.06 -9.06 -14.57
C ASP A 132 0.62 -8.73 -14.99
N GLU A 133 0.28 -7.44 -15.05
CA GLU A 133 -0.99 -7.03 -15.63
C GLU A 133 -1.00 -7.47 -17.09
N LEU A 134 -1.94 -8.37 -17.44
CA LEU A 134 -2.32 -8.62 -18.82
C LEU A 134 -3.03 -7.35 -19.34
N THR A 135 -2.26 -6.30 -19.57
CA THR A 135 -2.69 -5.19 -20.39
C THR A 135 -2.88 -5.78 -21.79
N GLU A 136 -4.13 -5.87 -22.25
CA GLU A 136 -4.35 -6.06 -23.69
C GLU A 136 -3.55 -4.96 -24.41
N PRO A 137 -2.80 -5.30 -25.47
CA PRO A 137 -2.12 -4.28 -26.25
C PRO A 137 -3.14 -3.23 -26.68
N PRO A 138 -2.77 -1.93 -26.74
CA PRO A 138 -3.67 -0.90 -27.24
C PRO A 138 -4.21 -1.35 -28.59
N GLY A 139 -5.54 -1.34 -28.72
CA GLY A 139 -6.29 -2.03 -29.77
C GLY A 139 -5.70 -1.87 -31.17
N SER A 140 -5.73 -2.98 -31.91
CA SER A 140 -5.42 -3.04 -33.35
C SER A 140 -6.34 -2.15 -34.18
#